data_AF-A0A6M8VC97-F1
#
_entry.id   AF-A0A6M8VC97-F1
#
_cell.length_a   1.000
_cell.length_b   1.000
_cell.length_c   1.000
_cell.angle_alpha   90.00
_cell.angle_beta   90.00
_cell.angle_gamma   90.00
#
_symmetry.space_group_name_H-M   'P 1'
#
loop_
_entity.id
_entity.type
_entity.pdbx_description
1 polymer ?
#
loop_
_entity_poly.entity_id
_entity_poly.type
_entity_poly.pdbx_seq_one_letter_code
_entity_poly.pdbx_strand_id
1 'polypeptide(L)'
;MCQHLPVHLVVLHALRICARDRAHPLDCRAWLRQHCLESTAALLFGLARLIRSSLPDDLCFAPPCHGCAWPAEEALLRAMGLACTEPQRSQAYLEFLPPSARRAAYALLTDLAAELKNCRCEHQRAARRHATQSTRH
;
A
#
# COMPACT_ATOMS: atom_id res chain seq x y z
N MET A 1 -4.28 -7.01 23.01
CA MET A 1 -3.42 -5.86 22.67
C MET A 1 -3.29 -5.81 21.16
N CYS A 2 -4.01 -4.91 20.48
CA CYS A 2 -3.86 -4.74 19.03
C CYS A 2 -2.51 -4.04 18.79
N GLN A 3 -1.49 -4.83 18.46
CA GLN A 3 -0.22 -4.29 17.99
C GLN A 3 -0.53 -3.53 16.69
N HIS A 4 -0.48 -2.20 16.73
CA HIS A 4 -0.58 -1.37 15.54
C HIS A 4 0.61 -1.71 14.66
N LEU A 5 0.44 -2.70 13.77
CA LEU A 5 1.37 -2.89 12.69
C LEU A 5 1.41 -1.55 11.93
N PRO A 6 2.58 -0.92 11.78
CA PRO A 6 2.69 0.30 11.01
C PRO A 6 2.08 0.08 9.63
N VAL A 7 1.23 1.00 9.17
CA VAL A 7 0.50 0.88 7.89
C VAL A 7 1.45 0.57 6.73
N HIS A 8 2.68 1.09 6.76
CA HIS A 8 3.71 0.79 5.77
C HIS A 8 4.17 -0.68 5.75
N LEU A 9 4.20 -1.37 6.91
CA LEU A 9 4.52 -2.80 6.98
C LEU A 9 3.34 -3.66 6.48
N VAL A 10 2.09 -3.26 6.78
CA VAL A 10 0.89 -3.93 6.24
C VAL A 10 0.87 -3.82 4.72
N VAL A 11 1.16 -2.63 4.19
CA VAL A 11 1.19 -2.36 2.75
C VAL A 11 2.36 -3.08 2.06
N LEU A 12 3.55 -3.13 2.66
CA LEU A 12 4.65 -3.92 2.12
C LEU A 12 4.31 -5.41 2.07
N HIS A 13 3.75 -5.94 3.15
CA HIS A 13 3.37 -7.34 3.24
C HIS A 13 2.28 -7.70 2.22
N ALA A 14 1.26 -6.84 2.12
CA ALA A 14 0.24 -6.91 1.08
C ALA A 14 0.83 -6.99 -0.33
N LEU A 15 1.74 -6.07 -0.67
CA LEU A 15 2.36 -6.02 -1.98
C LEU A 15 3.19 -7.27 -2.29
N ARG A 16 3.96 -7.76 -1.32
CA ARG A 16 4.73 -9.02 -1.44
C ARG A 16 3.83 -10.21 -1.70
N ILE A 17 2.71 -10.32 -0.98
CA ILE A 17 1.72 -11.37 -1.21
C ILE A 17 1.14 -11.19 -2.63
N CYS A 18 0.55 -10.04 -2.94
CA CYS A 18 -0.10 -9.78 -4.24
C CYS A 18 0.81 -10.03 -5.45
N ALA A 19 2.08 -9.68 -5.36
CA ALA A 19 3.02 -9.82 -6.46
C ALA A 19 3.48 -11.26 -6.68
N ARG A 20 3.61 -12.04 -5.59
CA ARG A 20 4.03 -13.45 -5.64
C ARG A 20 2.89 -14.43 -5.81
N ASP A 21 1.65 -13.99 -5.60
CA ASP A 21 0.47 -14.83 -5.65
C ASP A 21 0.15 -15.25 -7.09
N ARG A 22 0.78 -16.36 -7.52
CA ARG A 22 0.46 -17.08 -8.76
C ARG A 22 -0.55 -18.21 -8.51
N ALA A 23 -0.72 -18.67 -7.26
CA ALA A 23 -1.38 -19.93 -6.94
C ALA A 23 -2.62 -19.79 -6.03
N HIS A 24 -2.71 -18.76 -5.18
CA HIS A 24 -3.75 -18.62 -4.16
C HIS A 24 -4.32 -17.18 -4.02
N PRO A 25 -4.82 -16.56 -5.11
CA PRO A 25 -5.39 -15.20 -5.13
C PRO A 25 -6.49 -14.92 -4.11
N LEU A 26 -7.13 -15.98 -3.60
CA LEU A 26 -8.18 -15.94 -2.60
C LEU A 26 -7.64 -15.62 -1.20
N ASP A 27 -6.47 -16.15 -0.83
CA ASP A 27 -5.87 -15.96 0.50
C ASP A 27 -5.34 -14.54 0.65
N CYS A 28 -4.74 -14.00 -0.42
CA CYS A 28 -4.32 -12.61 -0.48
C CYS A 28 -5.51 -11.65 -0.34
N ARG A 29 -6.60 -11.90 -1.08
CA ARG A 29 -7.83 -11.09 -0.99
C ARG A 29 -8.47 -11.17 0.38
N ALA A 30 -8.52 -12.36 1.00
CA ALA A 30 -9.08 -12.53 2.32
C ALA A 30 -8.27 -11.78 3.38
N TRP A 31 -6.93 -11.88 3.34
CA TRP A 31 -6.04 -11.15 4.24
C TRP A 31 -6.20 -9.62 4.06
N LEU A 32 -6.25 -9.14 2.82
CA LEU A 32 -6.45 -7.73 2.55
C LEU A 32 -7.81 -7.22 3.01
N ARG A 33 -8.88 -8.02 2.87
CA ARG A 33 -10.20 -7.65 3.39
C ARG A 33 -10.24 -7.59 4.92
N GLN A 34 -9.44 -8.41 5.60
CA GLN A 34 -9.35 -8.43 7.05
C GLN A 34 -8.53 -7.25 7.60
N HIS A 35 -7.54 -6.77 6.84
CA HIS A 35 -6.55 -5.80 7.33
C HIS A 35 -6.55 -4.44 6.61
N CYS A 36 -7.26 -4.31 5.49
CA CYS A 36 -7.35 -3.11 4.66
C CYS A 36 -8.79 -2.89 4.20
N LEU A 37 -9.09 -1.65 3.80
CA LEU A 37 -10.36 -1.35 3.14
C LEU A 37 -10.37 -1.88 1.71
N GLU A 38 -11.56 -2.19 1.18
CA GLU A 38 -11.69 -2.82 -0.15
C GLU A 38 -11.11 -1.95 -1.27
N SER A 39 -11.28 -0.61 -1.18
CA SER A 39 -10.66 0.36 -2.09
C SER A 39 -9.13 0.31 -2.03
N THR A 40 -8.55 0.28 -0.83
CA THR A 40 -7.11 0.17 -0.59
C THR A 40 -6.56 -1.15 -1.14
N ALA A 41 -7.28 -2.26 -0.91
CA ALA A 41 -6.91 -3.57 -1.43
C ALA A 41 -6.86 -3.58 -2.96
N ALA A 42 -7.86 -3.00 -3.63
CA ALA A 42 -7.91 -2.93 -5.09
C ALA A 42 -6.72 -2.15 -5.69
N LEU A 43 -6.34 -1.04 -5.06
CA LEU A 43 -5.19 -0.23 -5.47
C LEU A 43 -3.87 -0.97 -5.28
N LEU A 44 -3.70 -1.68 -4.17
CA LEU A 44 -2.53 -2.53 -3.91
C LEU A 44 -2.42 -3.68 -4.91
N PHE A 45 -3.53 -4.32 -5.29
CA PHE A 45 -3.56 -5.31 -6.37
C PHE A 45 -3.17 -4.72 -7.72
N GLY A 46 -3.69 -3.55 -8.06
CA GLY A 46 -3.33 -2.84 -9.29
C GLY A 46 -1.84 -2.56 -9.37
N LEU A 47 -1.25 -2.09 -8.27
CA LEU A 47 0.16 -1.75 -8.17
C LEU A 47 1.05 -3.00 -8.24
N ALA A 48 0.71 -4.07 -7.50
CA ALA A 48 1.44 -5.34 -7.54
C ALA A 48 1.41 -5.97 -8.94
N ARG A 49 0.24 -5.97 -9.60
CA ARG A 49 0.09 -6.48 -10.97
C ARG A 49 0.95 -5.69 -11.95
N LEU A 50 0.95 -4.37 -11.82
CA LEU A 50 1.74 -3.48 -12.67
C LEU A 50 3.25 -3.72 -12.50
N ILE A 51 3.73 -3.85 -11.27
CA ILE A 51 5.14 -4.11 -10.99
C ILE A 51 5.54 -5.46 -11.57
N ARG A 52 4.72 -6.50 -11.34
CA ARG A 52 4.95 -7.84 -11.87
C ARG A 52 4.98 -7.88 -13.40
N SER A 53 4.14 -7.09 -14.08
CA SER A 53 4.15 -7.04 -15.55
C SER A 53 5.31 -6.22 -16.12
N SER A 54 6.01 -5.44 -15.28
CA SER A 54 7.00 -4.45 -15.71
C SER A 54 8.43 -4.83 -15.35
N LEU A 55 8.62 -5.78 -14.43
CA LEU A 55 9.93 -6.22 -13.94
C LEU A 55 10.03 -7.74 -13.98
N PRO A 56 11.25 -8.31 -14.11
CA PRO A 56 11.49 -9.73 -13.93
C PRO A 56 11.11 -10.19 -12.51
N ASP A 57 10.62 -11.42 -12.36
CA ASP A 57 10.20 -11.96 -11.03
C ASP A 57 11.32 -11.85 -9.98
N ASP A 58 12.57 -12.04 -10.41
CA ASP A 58 13.78 -12.00 -9.57
C ASP A 58 14.21 -10.58 -9.15
N LEU A 59 13.52 -9.55 -9.62
CA LEU A 59 13.75 -8.14 -9.26
C LEU A 59 12.50 -7.48 -8.67
N CYS A 60 11.34 -8.15 -8.72
CA CYS A 60 10.06 -7.57 -8.32
C CYS A 60 9.93 -7.40 -6.79
N PHE A 61 10.07 -8.49 -6.04
CA PHE A 61 9.83 -8.52 -4.59
C PHE A 61 10.68 -9.59 -3.90
N ALA A 62 11.21 -9.23 -2.72
CA ALA A 62 11.89 -10.16 -1.85
C ALA A 62 10.95 -11.29 -1.41
N PRO A 63 11.48 -12.45 -0.99
CA PRO A 63 10.68 -13.50 -0.39
C PRO A 63 9.78 -13.03 0.76
N PRO A 64 8.57 -13.61 0.92
CA PRO A 64 7.84 -13.48 2.17
C PRO A 64 8.78 -13.91 3.30
N CYS A 65 8.76 -13.18 4.43
CA CYS A 65 9.66 -13.40 5.57
C CYS A 65 11.13 -13.04 5.35
N HIS A 66 11.50 -12.47 4.19
CA HIS A 66 12.80 -11.84 4.04
C HIS A 66 12.82 -10.54 4.86
N GLY A 67 13.75 -10.47 5.82
CA GLY A 67 13.85 -9.37 6.78
C GLY A 67 14.24 -8.02 6.15
N CYS A 68 14.78 -8.05 4.94
CA CYS A 68 15.19 -6.85 4.20
C CYS A 68 14.30 -6.63 2.97
N ALA A 69 13.96 -5.37 2.72
CA ALA A 69 13.35 -4.94 1.47
C ALA A 69 14.39 -4.92 0.35
N TRP A 70 14.01 -5.30 -0.87
CA TRP A 70 14.82 -5.07 -2.05
C TRP A 70 14.77 -3.60 -2.48
N PRO A 71 15.75 -3.10 -3.27
CA PRO A 71 15.79 -1.69 -3.67
C PRO A 71 14.49 -1.19 -4.32
N ALA A 72 13.82 -2.02 -5.14
CA ALA A 72 12.54 -1.68 -5.75
C ALA A 72 11.39 -1.59 -4.72
N GLU A 73 11.36 -2.51 -3.75
CA GLU A 73 10.38 -2.48 -2.66
C GLU A 73 10.58 -1.25 -1.76
N GLU A 74 11.83 -0.93 -1.44
CA GLU A 74 12.17 0.23 -0.64
C GLU A 74 11.82 1.53 -1.36
N ALA A 75 12.14 1.62 -2.65
CA ALA A 75 11.77 2.76 -3.48
C ALA A 75 10.25 2.93 -3.53
N LEU A 76 9.49 1.84 -3.67
CA LEU A 76 8.03 1.87 -3.65
C LEU A 76 7.47 2.30 -2.30
N LEU A 77 8.04 1.82 -1.19
CA LEU A 77 7.66 2.25 0.16
C LEU A 77 7.90 3.74 0.38
N ARG A 78 9.06 4.23 -0.07
CA ARG A 78 9.38 5.66 -0.05
C ARG A 78 8.41 6.46 -0.92
N ALA A 79 8.08 5.96 -2.12
CA ALA A 79 7.10 6.58 -3.00
C ALA A 79 5.70 6.64 -2.36
N MET A 80 5.24 5.58 -1.71
CA MET A 80 3.95 5.54 -0.99
C MET A 80 3.92 6.51 0.20
N GLY A 81 5.01 6.54 0.99
CA GLY A 81 5.15 7.47 2.10
C GLY A 81 5.07 8.92 1.62
N LEU A 82 5.78 9.24 0.54
CA LEU A 82 5.78 10.57 -0.07
C LEU A 82 4.47 10.91 -0.78
N ALA A 83 3.76 9.94 -1.38
CA ALA A 83 2.46 10.21 -2.01
C ALA A 83 1.46 10.84 -1.02
N CYS A 84 1.60 10.53 0.28
CA CYS A 84 0.78 11.13 1.32
C CYS A 84 1.17 12.58 1.67
N THR A 85 2.42 13.00 1.48
CA THR A 85 2.92 14.31 1.94
C THR A 85 3.35 15.23 0.80
N GLU A 86 4.08 14.70 -0.17
CA GLU A 86 4.73 15.39 -1.27
C GLU A 86 4.58 14.55 -2.55
N PRO A 87 3.38 14.47 -3.14
CA PRO A 87 3.10 13.56 -4.25
C PRO A 87 4.03 13.79 -5.45
N GLN A 88 4.40 15.03 -5.75
CA GLN A 88 5.32 15.32 -6.87
C GLN A 88 6.70 14.65 -6.70
N ARG A 89 7.15 14.44 -5.46
CA ARG A 89 8.45 13.80 -5.17
C ARG A 89 8.40 12.29 -5.24
N SER A 90 7.21 11.68 -5.14
CA SER A 90 7.05 10.22 -5.22
C SER A 90 7.48 9.67 -6.59
N GLN A 91 7.37 10.46 -7.66
CA GLN A 91 7.69 10.04 -9.02
C GLN A 91 9.18 9.70 -9.22
N ALA A 92 10.09 10.39 -8.51
CA ALA A 92 11.53 10.12 -8.56
C ALA A 92 11.88 8.73 -8.03
N TYR A 93 11.09 8.19 -7.11
CA TYR A 93 11.28 6.85 -6.55
C TYR A 93 10.70 5.74 -7.42
N LEU A 94 10.06 6.07 -8.55
CA LEU A 94 9.51 5.11 -9.51
C LEU A 94 10.40 4.97 -10.76
N GLU A 95 11.64 5.45 -10.68
CA GLU A 95 12.58 5.40 -11.80
C GLU A 95 12.99 3.99 -12.20
N PHE A 96 12.91 3.04 -11.26
CA PHE A 96 13.12 1.61 -11.50
C PHE A 96 12.06 0.99 -12.43
N LEU A 97 10.91 1.66 -12.62
CA LEU A 97 9.89 1.21 -13.56
C LEU A 97 10.10 1.81 -14.96
N PRO A 98 9.74 1.06 -16.02
CA PRO A 98 9.72 1.60 -17.38
C PRO A 98 8.76 2.79 -17.50
N PRO A 99 8.97 3.74 -18.44
CA PRO A 99 8.20 5.00 -18.50
C PRO A 99 6.68 4.83 -18.63
N SER A 100 6.22 3.75 -19.26
CA SER A 100 4.79 3.40 -19.37
C SER A 100 4.20 2.98 -18.03
N ALA A 101 4.92 2.14 -17.28
CA ALA A 101 4.50 1.68 -15.96
C ALA A 101 4.64 2.76 -14.88
N ARG A 102 5.65 3.64 -15.00
CA ARG A 102 5.88 4.73 -14.04
C ARG A 102 4.65 5.63 -13.87
N ARG A 103 4.01 6.02 -14.98
CA ARG A 103 2.80 6.87 -14.96
C ARG A 103 1.61 6.17 -14.29
N ALA A 104 1.39 4.90 -14.60
CA ALA A 104 0.33 4.11 -13.98
C ALA A 104 0.58 3.88 -12.49
N ALA A 105 1.82 3.60 -12.10
CA ALA A 105 2.21 3.44 -10.70
C ALA A 105 2.00 4.74 -9.92
N TYR A 106 2.40 5.87 -10.49
CA TYR A 106 2.20 7.19 -9.89
C TYR A 106 0.71 7.50 -9.64
N ALA A 107 -0.16 7.21 -10.63
CA ALA A 107 -1.60 7.40 -10.47
C ALA A 107 -2.16 6.54 -9.32
N LEU A 108 -1.86 5.23 -9.33
CA LEU A 108 -2.29 4.30 -8.29
C LEU A 108 -1.81 4.70 -6.89
N LEU A 109 -0.57 5.22 -6.78
CA LEU A 109 -0.01 5.70 -5.53
C LEU A 109 -0.69 6.98 -5.03
N THR A 110 -1.08 7.86 -5.94
CA THR A 110 -1.81 9.09 -5.61
C THR A 110 -3.21 8.76 -5.12
N ASP A 111 -3.91 7.83 -5.78
CA ASP A 111 -5.23 7.35 -5.37
C ASP A 111 -5.15 6.63 -4.01
N LEU A 112 -4.12 5.81 -3.80
CA LEU A 112 -3.89 5.13 -2.52
C LEU A 112 -3.64 6.14 -1.40
N ALA A 113 -2.86 7.18 -1.66
CA ALA A 113 -2.61 8.23 -0.69
C ALA A 113 -3.88 9.04 -0.36
N ALA A 114 -4.75 9.30 -1.35
CA ALA A 114 -6.03 9.96 -1.14
C ALA A 114 -6.96 9.10 -0.27
N GLU A 115 -7.07 7.81 -0.57
CA GLU A 115 -7.84 6.85 0.23
C GLU A 115 -7.33 6.80 1.67
N LEU A 116 -6.03 6.63 1.88
CA LEU A 116 -5.44 6.59 3.24
C LEU A 116 -5.70 7.88 4.03
N LYS A 117 -5.68 9.05 3.38
CA LYS A 117 -6.03 10.33 4.01
C LYS A 117 -7.50 10.38 4.40
N ASN A 118 -8.41 9.97 3.50
CA ASN A 118 -9.85 9.96 3.75
C ASN A 118 -10.18 9.04 4.93
N CYS A 119 -9.61 7.84 4.94
CA CYS A 119 -9.82 6.85 5.98
C CYS A 119 -9.32 7.33 7.35
N ARG A 120 -8.19 8.05 7.39
CA ARG A 120 -7.66 8.68 8.60
C ARG A 120 -8.60 9.79 9.10
N CYS A 121 -9.09 10.64 8.20
CA CYS A 121 -10.02 11.71 8.53
C CYS A 121 -11.36 11.18 9.09
N GLU A 122 -11.89 10.11 8.49
CA GLU A 122 -13.14 9.47 8.94
C GLU A 122 -12.98 8.83 10.32
N HIS A 123 -11.89 8.08 10.55
CA HIS A 123 -11.59 7.53 11.87
C HIS A 123 -11.44 8.62 12.93
N GLN A 124 -10.76 9.72 12.61
CA GLN A 124 -10.64 10.86 13.52
C GLN A 124 -11.99 11.51 13.82
N ARG A 125 -12.87 11.64 12.81
CA ARG A 125 -14.23 12.17 13.00
C ARG A 125 -15.10 11.23 13.83
N ALA A 126 -15.00 9.91 13.64
CA ALA A 126 -15.68 8.93 14.47
C ALA A 126 -15.18 8.97 15.91
N ALA A 127 -13.86 8.95 16.13
CA ALA A 127 -13.27 9.03 17.47
C ALA A 127 -13.68 10.32 18.20
N ARG A 128 -13.71 11.48 17.51
CA ARG A 128 -14.20 12.75 18.07
C ARG A 128 -15.68 12.70 18.45
N ARG A 129 -16.53 12.06 17.64
CA ARG A 129 -17.96 11.86 17.94
C ARG A 129 -18.18 10.98 19.17
N HIS A 130 -17.42 9.89 19.31
CA HIS A 130 -17.47 9.05 20.50
C HIS A 130 -16.96 9.77 21.75
N ALA A 131 -15.90 10.57 21.64
CA ALA A 131 -15.39 11.37 22.76
C ALA A 131 -16.37 12.47 23.22
N THR A 132 -17.09 13.11 22.28
CA THR A 132 -18.13 14.12 22.60
C THR A 132 -19.42 13.52 23.14
N GLN A 133 -19.75 12.27 22.81
CA GLN A 133 -20.86 11.54 23.45
C GLN A 133 -20.50 11.06 24.86
N SER A 134 -19.25 10.63 25.08
CA SER A 134 -18.79 10.14 26.40
C SER A 134 -18.58 11.24 27.45
N THR A 135 -18.65 12.52 27.06
CA THR A 135 -18.49 13.70 27.96
C THR A 135 -19.83 14.35 28.31
N ARG A 136 -20.95 13.81 27.83
CA ARG A 136 -22.32 14.26 28.13
C ARG A 136 -23.09 13.35 29.09
N HIS A 137 -22.40 12.41 29.75
CA HIS A 137 -22.96 11.55 30.79
C HIS A 137 -22.28 11.81 32.12
#